data_AF-G0VSC3-F1
#
_entry.id   AF-G0VSC3-F1
#
_cell.length_a   1.000
_cell.length_b   1.000
_cell.length_c   1.000
_cell.angle_alpha   90.00
_cell.angle_beta   90.00
_cell.angle_gamma   90.00
#
_symmetry.space_group_name_H-M   'P 1'
#
loop_
_entity.id
_entity.type
_entity.pdbx_description
1 polymer ?
#
loop_
_entity_poly.entity_id
_entity_poly.type
_entity_poly.pdbx_seq_one_letter_code
_entity_poly.pdbx_strand_id
1 'polypeptide(L)' 'MSFASAVFSLMRGHKVKRRHWTGYWYFDKERNTVIMHMHDGREQDIRETQDILDTLSNCAADDWEVIV' A
#
# COMPACT_ATOMS: atom_id res chain seq x y z
N MET A 1 2.61 11.65 3.38
CA MET A 1 1.77 11.46 4.57
C MET A 1 2.25 10.22 5.30
N SER A 2 2.00 10.12 6.60
CA SER A 2 2.30 8.89 7.34
C SER A 2 1.44 7.73 6.82
N PHE A 3 1.91 6.51 7.03
CA PHE A 3 1.12 5.34 6.66
C PHE A 3 -0.22 5.27 7.40
N ALA A 4 -0.31 5.77 8.64
CA ALA A 4 -1.58 5.85 9.36
C ALA A 4 -2.64 6.68 8.58
N SER A 5 -2.25 7.83 8.02
CA SER A 5 -3.11 8.61 7.13
C SER A 5 -3.41 7.89 5.81
N ALA A 6 -2.43 7.14 5.29
CA ALA A 6 -2.62 6.32 4.09
C ALA A 6 -3.66 5.20 4.33
N VAL A 7 -3.66 4.55 5.51
CA VAL A 7 -4.66 3.54 5.90
C VAL A 7 -6.07 4.12 5.90
N PHE A 8 -6.28 5.33 6.43
CA PHE A 8 -7.60 5.98 6.34
C PHE A 8 -8.02 6.27 4.89
N SER A 9 -7.07 6.57 4.01
CA SER A 9 -7.34 6.79 2.59
C SER A 9 -7.69 5.47 1.89
N LEU A 10 -6.95 4.40 2.19
CA LEU A 10 -7.22 3.03 1.75
C LEU A 10 -8.63 2.58 2.14
N MET A 11 -9.03 2.77 3.40
CA MET A 11 -10.37 2.42 3.90
C MET A 11 -11.50 3.19 3.19
N ARG A 12 -11.21 4.39 2.67
CA ARG A 12 -12.15 5.19 1.86
C ARG A 12 -12.16 4.78 0.38
N GLY A 13 -11.36 3.79 -0.01
CA GLY A 13 -11.27 3.27 -1.38
C GLY A 13 -10.25 4.00 -2.26
N HIS A 14 -9.43 4.89 -1.69
CA HIS A 14 -8.36 5.53 -2.45
C HIS A 14 -7.17 4.59 -2.61
N LYS A 15 -6.48 4.72 -3.75
CA LYS A 15 -5.17 4.10 -3.96
C LYS A 15 -4.10 5.02 -3.37
N VAL A 16 -3.07 4.43 -2.77
CA VAL A 16 -1.94 5.17 -2.18
C VAL A 16 -0.62 4.60 -2.65
N LYS A 17 0.44 5.39 -2.65
CA LYS A 17 1.78 4.90 -2.97
C LYS A 17 2.85 5.65 -2.20
N ARG A 18 4.06 5.09 -2.17
CA ARG A 18 5.28 5.82 -1.80
C ARG A 18 5.65 6.77 -2.94
N ARG A 19 6.15 7.96 -2.63
CA ARG A 19 6.54 8.98 -3.63
C ARG A 19 7.46 8.44 -4.71
N HIS A 20 8.41 7.58 -4.34
CA HIS A 20 9.42 7.02 -5.24
C HIS A 20 8.99 5.71 -5.92
N TRP A 21 7.83 5.17 -5.58
CA TRP A 21 7.38 3.88 -6.08
C TRP A 21 6.39 4.05 -7.24
N THR A 22 6.63 3.31 -8.32
CA THR A 22 5.77 3.27 -9.50
C THR A 22 4.45 2.51 -9.27
N GLY A 23 4.46 1.56 -8.33
CA GLY A 23 3.29 0.78 -7.95
C GLY A 23 2.33 1.54 -7.04
N TYR A 24 1.30 0.85 -6.55
CA TYR A 24 0.35 1.41 -5.60
C TYR A 24 -0.30 0.36 -4.73
N TRP A 25 -0.80 0.78 -3.58
CA TRP A 25 -1.55 -0.05 -2.64
C TRP A 25 -3.02 0.34 -2.71
N TYR A 26 -3.88 -0.66 -2.60
CA TYR A 26 -5.31 -0.45 -2.50
C TYR A 26 -5.93 -1.43 -1.51
N PHE A 27 -7.07 -1.05 -0.95
CA PHE A 27 -7.83 -1.91 -0.05
C PHE A 27 -8.81 -2.77 -0.85
N ASP A 28 -8.64 -4.08 -0.78
CA ASP A 28 -9.58 -5.05 -1.34
C ASP A 28 -10.67 -5.34 -0.29
N LYS A 29 -11.90 -4.91 -0.61
CA LYS A 29 -13.05 -5.06 0.28
C LYS A 29 -13.53 -6.50 0.40
N GLU A 30 -13.38 -7.31 -0.64
CA GLU A 30 -13.84 -8.71 -0.63
C GLU A 30 -12.90 -9.56 0.22
N ARG A 31 -11.59 -9.33 0.08
CA ARG A 31 -10.54 -10.05 0.82
C ARG A 31 -10.24 -9.46 2.19
N ASN A 32 -10.74 -8.25 2.47
CA ASN A 32 -10.48 -7.47 3.68
C ASN A 32 -8.97 -7.32 3.97
N THR A 33 -8.22 -6.88 2.97
CA THR A 33 -6.75 -6.78 3.03
C THR A 33 -6.24 -5.63 2.15
N VAL A 34 -4.96 -5.31 2.29
CA VAL A 34 -4.25 -4.41 1.37
C VAL A 34 -3.57 -5.24 0.30
N ILE A 35 -3.80 -4.87 -0.96
CA ILE A 35 -3.12 -5.44 -2.12
C ILE A 35 -2.10 -4.44 -2.63
N MET A 36 -0.87 -4.92 -2.83
CA MET A 36 0.24 -4.18 -3.40
C MET A 36 0.31 -4.48 -4.90
N HIS A 37 -0.03 -3.48 -5.71
CA HIS A 37 0.15 -3.51 -7.16
C HIS A 37 1.56 -3.06 -7.50
N MET A 38 2.36 -3.97 -8.03
CA MET A 38 3.77 -3.79 -8.36
C MET A 38 3.95 -3.08 -9.71
N HIS A 39 5.17 -2.63 -10.02
CA HIS A 39 5.48 -1.94 -11.27
C HIS A 39 5.31 -2.82 -12.52
N ASP A 40 5.33 -4.14 -12.37
CA ASP A 40 5.21 -5.14 -13.43
C ASP A 40 3.77 -5.66 -13.60
N GLY A 41 2.81 -5.06 -12.90
CA GLY A 41 1.41 -5.45 -12.94
C GLY A 41 1.05 -6.62 -12.03
N ARG A 42 2.02 -7.21 -11.30
CA ARG A 42 1.71 -8.24 -10.30
C ARG A 42 1.01 -7.64 -9.09
N GLU A 43 0.11 -8.41 -8.53
CA GLU A 43 -0.58 -8.07 -7.28
C GLU A 43 -0.14 -9.03 -6.19
N GLN A 44 0.20 -8.49 -5.03
CA GLN A 44 0.58 -9.25 -3.85
C GLN A 44 -0.26 -8.81 -2.66
N ASP A 45 -0.84 -9.78 -1.96
CA ASP A 45 -1.48 -9.54 -0.67
C ASP A 45 -0.42 -9.17 0.37
N ILE A 46 -0.62 -8.09 1.12
CA ILE A 46 0.34 -7.65 2.15
C ILE A 46 0.59 -8.73 3.22
N ARG A 47 -0.39 -9.62 3.44
CA ARG A 47 -0.31 -10.74 4.39
C ARG A 47 0.62 -11.86 3.90
N GLU A 48 0.85 -11.92 2.59
CA GLU A 48 1.69 -12.90 1.92
C GLU A 48 3.05 -12.31 1.52
N THR A 49 3.45 -11.19 2.13
CA THR A 49 4.77 -10.62 1.91
C THR A 49 5.86 -11.59 2.36
N GLN A 50 6.90 -11.76 1.53
CA GLN A 50 8.04 -12.62 1.87
C GLN A 50 9.05 -11.87 2.74
N ASP A 51 9.16 -10.55 2.57
CA ASP A 51 10.01 -9.70 3.39
C ASP A 51 9.14 -8.79 4.28
N ILE A 52 8.87 -9.30 5.47
CA ILE A 52 8.07 -8.59 6.47
C ILE A 52 8.78 -7.33 6.99
N LEU A 53 10.12 -7.32 7.04
CA LEU A 53 10.86 -6.16 7.56
C LEU A 53 10.85 -5.01 6.57
N ASP A 54 10.97 -5.30 5.26
CA ASP A 54 10.80 -4.29 4.23
C ASP A 54 9.36 -3.74 4.21
N THR A 55 8.37 -4.63 4.35
CA THR A 55 6.96 -4.22 4.40
C THR A 55 6.68 -3.32 5.60
N LEU A 56 7.16 -3.67 6.79
CA LEU A 56 7.03 -2.84 7.99
C LEU A 56 7.81 -1.53 7.86
N SER A 57 8.98 -1.54 7.23
CA SER A 57 9.75 -0.33 6.95
C SER A 57 9.01 0.62 6.00
N ASN A 58 8.28 0.07 5.03
CA ASN A 58 7.38 0.84 4.18
C ASN A 58 6.21 1.44 4.97
N CYS A 59 5.59 0.65 5.86
CA CYS A 59 4.55 1.12 6.76
C CYS A 59 5.04 2.18 7.77
N ALA A 60 6.34 2.22 8.10
CA ALA A 60 6.90 3.22 9.01
C ALA A 60 7.25 4.55 8.34
N ALA A 61 7.09 4.67 7.02
CA ALA A 61 7.49 5.85 6.27
C ALA A 61 6.41 6.94 6.17
N ASP A 62 6.85 8.16 5.85
CA ASP A 62 6.04 9.38 5.87
C ASP A 62 5.85 10.06 4.48
N ASP A 63 6.32 9.43 3.41
CA ASP A 63 6.22 9.88 2.02
C ASP A 63 5.13 9.14 1.23
N TRP A 64 4.06 8.71 1.89
CA TRP A 64 2.88 8.21 1.20
C TRP A 64 2.09 9.34 0.53
N GLU A 65 1.42 9.05 -0.57
CA GLU A 65 0.55 9.98 -1.30
C GLU A 65 -0.68 9.25 -1.87
N VAL A 66 -1.79 9.98 -1.99
CA VAL A 66 -2.99 9.48 -2.67
C VAL A 66 -2.79 9.60 -4.17
N ILE A 67 -3.20 8.58 -4.92
CA ILE A 67 -3.21 8.62 -6.37
C ILE A 67 -4.55 9.23 -6.81
N VAL A 68 -4.46 10.28 -7.61
CA VAL A 68 -5.59 11.00 -8.21
C VAL A 68 -5.92 10.40 -9.58
#